data_AF-W6RHC6-F1
#
_entry.id   AF-W6RHC6-F1
#
_cell.length_a   1.000
_cell.length_b   1.000
_cell.length_c   1.000
_cell.angle_alpha   90.00
_cell.angle_beta   90.00
_cell.angle_gamma   90.00
#
_symmetry.space_group_name_H-M   'P 1'
#
loop_
_entity.id
_entity.type
_entity.pdbx_description
1 polymer ?
#
loop_
_entity_poly.entity_id
_entity_poly.type
_entity_poly.pdbx_seq_one_letter_code
_entity_poly.pdbx_strand_id
1 'polypeptide(L)'
;MTEISRIPATPIKSDERMKKVSVLTSLMRRPELGAVAGLLMVVTFFFFTADASMFSLSGLMTILAPASQLGILAIAASMLMIGGEFDLSIGSMVPSQV
;
A
#
# COMPACT_ATOMS: atom_id res chain seq x y z
N MET A 1 -35.98 -44.28 40.84
CA MET A 1 -35.80 -42.85 41.13
C MET A 1 -34.53 -42.41 40.43
N THR A 2 -34.66 -41.93 39.19
CA THR A 2 -33.55 -41.73 38.26
C THR A 2 -33.11 -40.27 38.33
N GLU A 3 -32.11 -39.97 39.14
CA GLU A 3 -31.45 -38.66 39.14
C GLU A 3 -30.45 -38.64 37.98
N ILE A 4 -30.89 -38.11 36.84
CA ILE A 4 -30.01 -37.80 35.71
C ILE A 4 -29.14 -36.64 36.16
N SER A 5 -27.91 -36.93 36.57
CA SER A 5 -26.88 -35.94 36.89
C SER A 5 -26.65 -35.05 35.66
N ARG A 6 -27.23 -33.85 35.68
CA ARG A 6 -27.07 -32.86 34.62
C ARG A 6 -25.68 -32.25 34.76
N ILE A 7 -24.78 -32.63 33.87
CA ILE A 7 -23.47 -31.99 33.74
C ILE A 7 -23.72 -30.52 33.37
N PRO A 8 -23.25 -29.55 34.17
CA PRO A 8 -23.41 -28.14 33.85
C PRO A 8 -22.62 -27.82 32.59
N ALA A 9 -23.27 -27.22 31.59
CA ALA A 9 -22.60 -26.75 30.39
C ALA A 9 -21.67 -25.58 30.76
N THR A 10 -20.36 -25.81 30.71
CA THR A 10 -19.36 -24.76 30.90
C THR A 10 -19.54 -23.71 29.79
N PRO A 11 -19.71 -22.42 30.11
CA PRO A 11 -19.85 -21.40 29.08
C PRO A 11 -18.56 -21.35 28.24
N ILE A 12 -18.71 -21.41 26.92
CA ILE A 12 -17.58 -21.33 25.98
C ILE A 12 -16.95 -19.94 26.14
N LYS A 13 -15.84 -19.89 26.88
CA LYS A 13 -15.05 -18.67 27.07
C LYS A 13 -14.55 -18.22 25.70
N SER A 14 -14.90 -17.00 25.29
CA SER A 14 -14.51 -16.46 23.98
C SER A 14 -12.99 -16.50 23.84
N ASP A 15 -12.50 -17.03 22.71
CA ASP A 15 -11.07 -17.29 22.49
C ASP A 15 -10.26 -15.98 22.51
N GLU A 16 -9.43 -15.80 23.53
CA GLU A 16 -8.56 -14.62 23.73
C GLU A 16 -7.44 -14.53 22.68
N ARG A 17 -7.25 -15.57 21.86
CA ARG A 17 -6.25 -15.61 20.77
C ARG A 17 -6.62 -14.73 19.58
N MET A 18 -7.90 -14.37 19.44
CA MET A 18 -8.39 -13.50 18.37
C MET A 18 -8.32 -12.03 18.79
N LYS A 19 -7.11 -11.45 18.76
CA LYS A 19 -6.96 -10.00 18.96
C LYS A 19 -7.63 -9.29 17.78
N LYS A 20 -8.76 -8.61 18.02
CA LYS A 20 -9.44 -7.80 16.99
C LYS A 20 -8.48 -6.71 16.53
N VAL A 21 -7.85 -6.91 15.37
CA VAL A 21 -7.02 -5.89 14.74
C VAL A 21 -7.95 -4.77 14.28
N SER A 22 -7.61 -3.53 14.64
CA SER A 22 -8.34 -2.37 14.16
C SER A 22 -8.30 -2.33 12.64
N VAL A 23 -9.42 -1.94 12.02
CA VAL A 23 -9.54 -1.79 10.57
C VAL A 23 -8.44 -0.86 10.04
N LEU A 24 -8.08 0.18 10.80
CA LEU A 24 -7.00 1.11 10.43
C LEU A 24 -5.63 0.43 10.42
N THR A 25 -5.34 -0.43 11.39
CA THR A 25 -4.10 -1.22 11.43
C THR A 25 -4.07 -2.26 10.31
N SER A 26 -5.21 -2.90 10.02
CA SER A 26 -5.31 -3.84 8.90
C SER A 26 -5.15 -3.14 7.55
N LEU A 27 -5.61 -1.89 7.45
CA LEU A 27 -5.48 -1.06 6.27
C LEU A 27 -3.99 -0.71 6.11
N MET A 28 -3.33 -0.07 7.09
CA MET A 28 -1.90 0.28 7.03
C MET A 28 -0.93 -0.88 6.74
N ARG A 29 -1.31 -2.13 6.98
CA ARG A 29 -0.51 -3.32 6.62
C ARG A 29 -0.57 -3.68 5.13
N ARG A 30 -1.42 -3.03 4.34
CA ARG A 30 -1.51 -3.23 2.89
C ARG A 30 -0.54 -2.29 2.17
N PRO A 31 0.51 -2.81 1.52
CA PRO A 31 1.50 -1.99 0.83
C PRO A 31 0.92 -1.16 -0.32
N GLU A 32 -0.17 -1.63 -0.94
CA GLU A 32 -0.89 -0.95 -2.02
C GLU A 32 -1.41 0.45 -1.62
N LEU A 33 -1.70 0.66 -0.33
CA LEU A 33 -2.21 1.93 0.14
C LEU A 33 -1.18 3.05 0.09
N GLY A 34 0.11 2.74 0.11
CA GLY A 34 1.14 3.78 -0.01
C GLY A 34 1.02 4.52 -1.34
N ALA A 35 0.88 3.76 -2.44
CA ALA A 35 0.71 4.33 -3.78
C ALA A 35 -0.60 5.12 -3.91
N VAL A 36 -1.71 4.57 -3.42
CA VAL A 36 -3.02 5.24 -3.46
C VAL A 36 -3.02 6.51 -2.61
N ALA A 37 -2.46 6.45 -1.40
CA ALA A 37 -2.39 7.61 -0.51
C ALA A 37 -1.53 8.72 -1.11
N GLY A 38 -0.38 8.38 -1.73
CA GLY A 38 0.46 9.35 -2.43
C GLY A 38 -0.27 10.02 -3.59
N LEU A 39 -0.96 9.24 -4.43
CA LEU A 39 -1.78 9.78 -5.52
C LEU A 39 -2.85 10.76 -4.99
N LEU A 40 -3.62 10.33 -3.99
CA LEU A 40 -4.67 11.16 -3.40
C LEU A 40 -4.10 12.44 -2.77
N MET A 41 -2.98 12.34 -2.07
CA MET A 41 -2.31 13.48 -1.46
C MET A 41 -1.90 14.51 -2.53
N VAL A 42 -1.23 14.07 -3.60
CA VAL A 42 -0.76 14.96 -4.67
C VAL A 42 -1.94 15.59 -5.41
N VAL A 43 -2.95 14.79 -5.79
CA VAL A 43 -4.15 15.30 -6.48
C VAL A 43 -4.87 16.33 -5.63
N THR A 44 -5.07 16.05 -4.33
CA THR A 44 -5.75 16.98 -3.42
C THR A 44 -4.95 18.27 -3.25
N PHE A 45 -3.63 18.17 -3.09
CA PHE A 45 -2.76 19.34 -2.95
C PHE A 45 -2.85 20.28 -4.16
N PHE A 46 -2.73 19.73 -5.37
CA PHE A 46 -2.83 20.52 -6.60
C PHE A 46 -4.26 20.96 -6.90
N PHE A 47 -5.27 20.23 -6.46
CA PHE A 47 -6.66 20.65 -6.59
C PHE A 47 -6.93 21.98 -5.88
N PHE A 48 -6.32 22.20 -4.71
CA PHE A 48 -6.46 23.46 -3.98
C PHE A 48 -5.47 24.54 -4.40
N THR A 49 -4.31 24.18 -4.94
CA THR A 49 -3.20 25.12 -5.16
C THR A 49 -3.02 25.52 -6.63
N ALA A 50 -3.43 24.68 -7.58
CA ALA A 50 -3.15 24.88 -9.00
C ALA A 50 -4.26 25.64 -9.74
N ASP A 51 -3.89 26.25 -10.87
CA ASP A 51 -4.83 26.82 -11.82
C ASP A 51 -5.65 25.73 -12.54
N ALA A 52 -6.88 26.08 -12.91
CA ALA A 52 -7.81 25.18 -13.62
C ALA A 52 -7.25 24.66 -14.96
N SER A 53 -6.30 25.36 -15.58
CA SER A 53 -5.63 24.95 -16.81
C SER A 53 -4.84 23.64 -16.63
N MET A 54 -4.34 23.35 -15.43
CA MET A 54 -3.64 22.10 -15.11
C MET A 54 -4.57 20.87 -15.25
N PHE A 55 -5.86 21.04 -14.93
CA PHE A 55 -6.88 19.99 -15.03
C PHE A 55 -7.54 19.91 -16.42
N SER A 56 -7.13 20.77 -17.36
CA SER A 56 -7.50 20.63 -18.76
C SER A 56 -6.85 19.40 -19.39
N LEU A 57 -7.36 18.95 -20.55
CA LEU A 57 -6.78 17.81 -21.27
C LEU A 57 -5.30 18.04 -21.61
N SER A 58 -4.94 19.25 -22.04
CA SER A 58 -3.54 19.61 -22.34
C SER A 58 -2.66 19.61 -21.10
N GLY A 59 -3.15 20.16 -19.98
CA GLY A 59 -2.42 20.17 -18.71
C GLY A 59 -2.18 18.76 -18.16
N LEU A 60 -3.21 17.91 -18.22
CA LEU A 60 -3.07 16.49 -17.85
C LEU A 60 -2.05 15.78 -18.73
N MET A 61 -2.05 16.00 -20.04
CA MET A 61 -1.05 15.38 -20.94
C MET A 61 0.38 15.76 -20.56
N THR A 62 0.64 17.01 -20.16
CA THR A 62 1.96 17.47 -19.72
C THR A 62 2.47 16.73 -18.50
N ILE A 63 1.58 16.28 -17.61
CA ILE A 63 1.95 15.56 -16.39
C ILE A 63 1.96 14.04 -16.64
N LEU A 64 0.94 13.55 -17.33
CA LEU A 64 0.69 12.12 -17.48
C LEU A 64 1.64 11.47 -18.51
N ALA A 65 2.07 12.20 -19.54
CA ALA A 65 3.03 11.69 -20.52
C ALA A 65 4.38 11.29 -19.87
N PRO A 66 5.10 12.18 -19.16
CA PRO A 66 6.33 11.79 -18.47
C PRO A 66 6.07 10.83 -17.31
N ALA A 67 4.94 10.96 -16.59
CA ALA A 67 4.58 10.02 -15.52
C ALA A 67 4.39 8.59 -16.03
N SER A 68 3.79 8.41 -17.22
CA SER A 68 3.64 7.10 -17.85
C SER A 68 4.98 6.52 -18.27
N GLN A 69 5.87 7.32 -18.86
CA GLN A 69 7.21 6.88 -19.24
C GLN A 69 7.99 6.37 -18.03
N LEU A 70 8.01 7.14 -16.94
CA LEU A 70 8.66 6.74 -15.68
C LEU A 70 7.94 5.56 -15.02
N GLY A 71 6.61 5.52 -15.07
CA GLY A 71 5.79 4.47 -14.48
C GLY A 71 6.02 3.11 -15.15
N ILE A 72 6.10 3.07 -16.48
CA ILE A 72 6.42 1.84 -17.23
C ILE A 72 7.81 1.32 -16.84
N LEU A 73 8.81 2.21 -16.75
CA LEU A 73 10.16 1.86 -16.30
C LEU A 73 10.16 1.35 -14.85
N ALA A 74 9.40 2.00 -13.97
CA ALA A 74 9.26 1.60 -12.57
C ALA A 74 8.59 0.22 -12.43
N ILE A 75 7.59 -0.10 -13.26
CA ILE A 75 6.96 -1.42 -13.28
C ILE A 75 8.00 -2.48 -13.70
N ALA A 76 8.72 -2.26 -14.79
CA ALA A 76 9.76 -3.18 -15.24
C ALA A 76 10.82 -3.41 -14.15
N ALA A 77 11.32 -2.33 -13.53
CA ALA A 77 12.26 -2.41 -12.42
C ALA A 77 11.69 -3.16 -11.22
N SER A 78 10.44 -2.88 -10.82
CA SER A 78 9.79 -3.55 -9.69
C SER A 78 9.60 -5.04 -9.92
N MET A 79 9.27 -5.47 -11.15
CA MET A 79 9.17 -6.89 -11.49
C MET A 79 10.53 -7.58 -11.40
N LEU A 80 11.59 -6.91 -11.85
CA LEU A 80 12.96 -7.41 -11.71
C LEU A 80 13.44 -7.47 -10.25
N MET A 81 13.05 -6.50 -9.42
CA MET A 81 13.31 -6.49 -7.97
C MET A 81 12.57 -7.64 -7.26
N ILE A 82 11.33 -7.91 -7.65
CA ILE A 82 10.56 -9.05 -7.13
C ILE A 82 11.18 -10.37 -7.62
N GLY A 83 11.70 -10.41 -8.85
CA GLY A 83 12.41 -11.56 -9.42
C GLY A 83 13.81 -11.80 -8.84
N GLY A 84 14.37 -10.85 -8.09
CA GLY A 84 15.69 -10.95 -7.45
C GLY A 84 16.88 -10.59 -8.35
N GLU A 85 16.65 -10.19 -9.60
CA GLU A 85 17.71 -9.88 -10.58
C GLU A 85 18.21 -8.43 -10.46
N PHE A 86 17.36 -7.52 -9.99
CA PHE A 86 17.75 -6.14 -9.70
C PHE A 86 17.60 -5.87 -8.20
N ASP A 87 18.68 -6.04 -7.45
CA ASP A 87 18.75 -5.59 -6.06
C ASP A 87 19.17 -4.12 -6.01
N LEU A 88 18.39 -3.30 -5.31
CA LEU A 88 18.71 -1.90 -5.05
C LEU A 88 20.04 -1.74 -4.27
N SER A 89 20.53 -2.83 -3.65
CA SER A 89 21.85 -2.90 -2.99
C SER A 89 23.04 -2.73 -3.94
N ILE A 90 22.97 -3.13 -5.22
CA ILE A 90 24.12 -3.03 -6.15
C ILE A 90 24.49 -1.57 -6.43
N GLY A 91 23.52 -0.64 -6.36
CA GLY A 91 23.77 0.79 -6.48
C GLY A 91 24.54 1.40 -5.29
N SER A 92 24.65 0.68 -4.16
CA SER A 92 25.40 1.09 -2.97
C SER A 92 26.83 0.56 -2.91
N MET A 93 27.23 -0.33 -3.82
CA MET A 93 28.63 -0.73 -4.01
C MET A 93 29.44 0.28 -4.85
N VAL A 94 28.80 1.30 -5.45
CA VAL A 94 29.49 2.36 -6.20
C VAL A 94 29.37 3.74 -5.51
N PRO A 95 29.93 3.90 -4.30
CA PRO A 95 30.44 5.20 -3.90
C PRO A 95 31.91 5.07 -3.47
N SER A 96 32.85 5.15 -4.42
CA SER A 96 34.26 5.56 -4.16
C SER A 96 35.19 5.60 -5.40
N GLN A 97 34.73 5.38 -6.64
CA GLN A 97 35.62 5.35 -7.83
C GLN A 97 35.47 6.54 -8.80
N VAL A 98 35.02 7.70 -8.32
CA VAL A 98 35.24 9.00 -8.98
C VAL A 98 35.55 10.06 -7.94
#